data_AF-A0A0D7B2D3-F1
#
_entry.id   AF-A0A0D7B2D3-F1
#
_cell.length_a   1.000
_cell.length_b   1.000
_cell.length_c   1.000
_cell.angle_alpha   90.00
_cell.angle_beta   90.00
_cell.angle_gamma   90.00
#
_symmetry.space_group_name_H-M   'P 1'
#
loop_
_entity.id
_entity.type
_entity.pdbx_description
1 polymer ?
#
loop_
_entity_poly.entity_id
_entity_poly.type
_entity_poly.pdbx_seq_one_letter_code
_entity_poly.pdbx_strand_id
1 'polypeptide(L)'
;MSHTDHERALFELPDGREYKWDDYKVVCKESPIAKDEIPWYLTNRAFKGDWIPPLLWLGWRMGPDNAFLDFVKRNDPGSLILVGYGEDKKPGTPSFFNFQDNLHQKLQLSEAEREILDLEAIVDVDRDGEVSWILVVGNNSRNHMLSDELIQRVKEAAKFEEEPQWWLDETSWYWQPGPRHPGRAQFAREVQTG
;
A
#
# COMPACT_ATOMS: atom_id res chain seq x y z
N MET A 1 16.23 -11.98 -25.40
CA MET A 1 15.46 -13.20 -25.10
C MET A 1 14.00 -12.82 -25.12
N SER A 2 13.21 -13.44 -26.00
CA SER A 2 11.78 -13.19 -26.15
C SER A 2 10.99 -14.12 -25.24
N HIS A 3 10.24 -13.56 -24.31
CA HIS A 3 8.96 -14.12 -23.90
C HIS A 3 7.96 -12.96 -23.81
N THR A 4 6.76 -13.24 -24.29
CA THR A 4 5.62 -12.34 -24.40
C THR A 4 5.09 -12.00 -23.01
N ASP A 5 5.66 -10.98 -22.35
CA ASP A 5 5.18 -10.41 -21.06
C ASP A 5 3.83 -9.66 -21.21
N HIS A 6 3.04 -9.97 -22.23
CA HIS A 6 1.76 -9.34 -22.53
C HIS A 6 0.54 -10.19 -22.15
N GLU A 7 0.71 -11.38 -21.57
CA GLU A 7 -0.38 -12.35 -21.39
C GLU A 7 -0.78 -12.64 -19.94
N ARG A 8 0.00 -12.26 -18.91
CA ARG A 8 -0.42 -12.49 -17.51
C ARG A 8 -1.44 -11.42 -17.08
N ALA A 9 -2.71 -11.79 -17.04
CA ALA A 9 -3.73 -11.03 -16.32
C ALA A 9 -3.53 -11.27 -14.82
N LEU A 10 -3.04 -10.27 -14.09
CA LEU A 10 -2.86 -10.37 -12.63
C LEU A 10 -4.18 -10.42 -11.86
N PHE A 11 -5.24 -9.88 -12.45
CA PHE A 11 -6.53 -9.74 -11.79
C PHE A 11 -7.62 -10.08 -12.79
N GLU A 12 -8.33 -11.16 -12.52
CA GLU A 12 -9.48 -11.60 -13.31
C GLU A 12 -10.77 -11.42 -12.48
N LEU A 13 -11.91 -11.31 -13.18
CA LEU A 13 -13.22 -11.29 -12.54
C LEU A 13 -13.51 -12.71 -12.00
N PRO A 14 -13.72 -12.90 -10.68
CA PRO A 14 -13.93 -14.24 -10.13
C PRO A 14 -15.15 -14.96 -10.73
N ASP A 15 -16.19 -14.21 -11.11
CA ASP A 15 -17.40 -14.75 -11.75
C ASP A 15 -17.55 -14.40 -13.24
N GLY A 16 -16.54 -13.75 -13.82
CA GLY A 16 -16.49 -13.36 -15.23
C GLY A 16 -17.49 -12.26 -15.65
N ARG A 17 -18.21 -11.64 -14.71
CA ARG A 17 -19.22 -10.61 -15.03
C ARG A 17 -18.94 -9.28 -14.34
N GLU A 18 -18.85 -9.29 -13.01
CA GLU A 18 -18.66 -8.09 -12.21
C GLU A 18 -17.95 -8.39 -10.90
N TYR A 19 -17.30 -7.38 -10.35
CA TYR A 19 -16.63 -7.44 -9.07
C TYR A 19 -17.61 -7.13 -7.93
N LYS A 20 -17.73 -8.03 -6.95
CA LYS A 20 -18.49 -7.85 -5.71
C LYS A 20 -17.56 -7.46 -4.58
N TRP A 21 -18.06 -6.81 -3.54
CA TRP A 21 -17.22 -6.36 -2.42
C TRP A 21 -16.27 -7.46 -1.94
N ASP A 22 -16.77 -8.64 -1.60
CA ASP A 22 -15.92 -9.72 -1.08
C ASP A 22 -14.89 -10.29 -2.08
N ASP A 23 -14.98 -9.95 -3.37
CA ASP A 23 -14.01 -10.38 -4.37
C ASP A 23 -12.63 -9.76 -4.16
N TYR A 24 -12.50 -8.63 -3.44
CA TYR A 24 -11.17 -8.10 -3.10
C TYR A 24 -10.32 -9.16 -2.38
N LYS A 25 -10.92 -10.03 -1.57
CA LYS A 25 -10.22 -11.13 -0.87
C LYS A 25 -9.67 -12.17 -1.83
N VAL A 26 -10.26 -12.32 -3.00
CA VAL A 26 -9.79 -13.22 -4.05
C VAL A 26 -8.73 -12.51 -4.89
N VAL A 27 -9.00 -11.27 -5.28
CA VAL A 27 -8.13 -10.45 -6.13
C VAL A 27 -6.80 -10.10 -5.43
N CYS A 28 -6.83 -9.84 -4.12
CA CYS A 28 -5.62 -9.57 -3.34
C CYS A 28 -4.72 -10.81 -3.15
N LYS A 29 -5.19 -12.05 -3.42
CA LYS A 29 -4.36 -13.29 -3.27
C LYS A 29 -3.14 -13.33 -4.16
N GLU A 30 -3.17 -12.55 -5.23
CA GLU A 30 -2.06 -12.43 -6.17
C GLU A 30 -1.07 -11.33 -5.74
N SER A 31 -1.27 -10.68 -4.59
CA SER A 31 -0.34 -9.72 -3.98
C SER A 31 0.37 -10.35 -2.77
N PRO A 32 1.65 -10.01 -2.50
CA PRO A 32 2.43 -8.98 -3.18
C PRO A 32 2.97 -9.38 -4.57
N ILE A 33 3.02 -8.41 -5.48
CA ILE A 33 3.61 -8.57 -6.83
C ILE A 33 5.02 -7.98 -6.80
N ALA A 34 6.02 -8.69 -7.35
CA ALA A 34 7.39 -8.17 -7.41
C ALA A 34 7.46 -6.84 -8.20
N LYS A 35 8.34 -5.92 -7.78
CA LYS A 35 8.48 -4.58 -8.38
C LYS A 35 8.56 -4.61 -9.91
N ASP A 36 9.33 -5.55 -10.44
CA ASP A 36 9.65 -5.69 -11.87
C ASP A 36 8.62 -6.53 -12.64
N GLU A 37 7.62 -7.10 -11.97
CA GLU A 37 6.60 -7.95 -12.57
C GLU A 37 5.29 -7.22 -12.87
N ILE A 38 5.18 -5.92 -12.57
CA ILE A 38 3.95 -5.17 -12.82
C ILE A 38 3.70 -4.99 -14.34
N PRO A 39 2.57 -5.48 -14.88
CA PRO A 39 2.24 -5.30 -16.29
C PRO A 39 2.08 -3.84 -16.68
N TRP A 40 2.50 -3.49 -17.90
CA TRP A 40 2.48 -2.13 -18.43
C TRP A 40 1.10 -1.46 -18.39
N TYR A 41 0.03 -2.25 -18.50
CA TYR A 41 -1.34 -1.73 -18.47
C TYR A 41 -1.74 -1.21 -17.08
N LEU A 42 -1.08 -1.69 -16.01
CA LEU A 42 -1.27 -1.18 -14.65
C LEU A 42 -0.43 0.08 -14.36
N THR A 43 0.69 0.30 -15.05
CA THR A 43 1.60 1.41 -14.78
C THR A 43 1.23 2.72 -15.49
N ASN A 44 0.29 2.67 -16.43
CA ASN A 44 -0.13 3.83 -17.21
C ASN A 44 -1.61 4.14 -16.97
N ARG A 45 -1.90 4.83 -15.86
CA ARG A 45 -3.23 5.38 -15.55
C ARG A 45 -3.61 6.49 -16.55
N ALA A 46 -3.83 6.13 -17.81
CA ALA A 46 -4.36 7.04 -18.80
C ALA A 46 -5.86 7.20 -18.54
N PHE A 47 -6.30 8.39 -18.12
CA PHE A 47 -7.71 8.76 -18.02
C PHE A 47 -8.39 8.89 -19.40
N LYS A 48 -8.21 7.91 -20.29
CA LYS A 48 -8.87 7.87 -21.58
C LYS A 48 -10.10 6.97 -21.49
N GLY A 49 -11.25 7.64 -21.35
CA GLY A 49 -12.55 7.14 -21.80
C GLY A 49 -12.92 5.74 -21.34
N ASP A 50 -13.04 5.58 -20.03
CA ASP A 50 -13.82 4.50 -19.40
C ASP A 50 -13.02 3.32 -18.82
N TRP A 51 -11.71 3.42 -18.62
CA TRP A 51 -10.95 2.39 -17.90
C TRP A 51 -9.92 3.01 -16.97
N ILE A 52 -10.02 2.70 -15.67
CA ILE A 52 -9.07 3.10 -14.63
C ILE A 52 -8.51 1.80 -14.03
N PRO A 53 -7.19 1.54 -14.13
CA PRO A 53 -6.59 0.40 -13.44
C PRO A 53 -6.73 0.57 -11.93
N PRO A 54 -6.74 -0.53 -11.16
CA PRO A 54 -6.72 -0.47 -9.71
C PRO A 54 -5.50 0.29 -9.22
N LEU A 55 -5.60 0.86 -8.02
CA LEU A 55 -4.48 1.49 -7.36
C LEU A 55 -3.58 0.41 -6.75
N LEU A 56 -2.29 0.49 -7.03
CA LEU A 56 -1.28 -0.34 -6.38
C LEU A 56 -0.28 0.54 -5.63
N TRP A 57 0.00 0.17 -4.39
CA TRP A 57 1.03 0.76 -3.56
C TRP A 57 2.35 0.01 -3.73
N LEU A 58 3.44 0.71 -3.99
CA LEU A 58 4.80 0.14 -3.95
C LEU A 58 5.37 0.36 -2.56
N GLY A 59 5.78 -0.70 -1.88
CA GLY A 59 6.32 -0.56 -0.52
C GLY A 59 6.81 -1.86 0.11
N TRP A 60 7.22 -1.76 1.37
CA TRP A 60 7.66 -2.91 2.17
C TRP A 60 6.62 -3.27 3.22
N ARG A 61 6.27 -4.55 3.30
CA ARG A 61 5.45 -5.08 4.39
C ARG A 61 6.22 -5.06 5.70
N MET A 62 5.64 -4.37 6.67
CA MET A 62 6.11 -4.31 8.06
C MET A 62 5.33 -5.28 8.95
N GLY A 63 4.19 -5.77 8.48
CA GLY A 63 3.33 -6.73 9.15
C GLY A 63 2.26 -6.07 10.04
N PRO A 64 1.51 -6.87 10.81
CA PRO A 64 0.52 -6.37 11.75
C PRO A 64 1.17 -5.53 12.86
N ASP A 65 0.37 -4.81 13.64
CA ASP A 65 0.81 -3.86 14.66
C ASP A 65 1.98 -4.37 15.53
N ASN A 66 1.91 -5.60 16.03
CA ASN A 66 2.97 -6.18 16.87
C ASN A 66 4.30 -6.39 16.10
N ALA A 67 4.22 -6.88 14.86
CA ALA A 67 5.39 -7.09 14.01
C ALA A 67 6.00 -5.75 13.58
N PHE A 68 5.16 -4.78 13.24
CA PHE A 68 5.60 -3.41 12.95
C PHE A 68 6.30 -2.78 14.16
N LEU A 69 5.73 -2.92 15.36
CA LEU A 69 6.35 -2.43 16.59
C LEU A 69 7.71 -3.07 16.85
N ASP A 70 7.82 -4.39 16.66
CA ASP A 70 9.09 -5.10 16.86
C ASP A 70 10.13 -4.71 15.80
N PHE A 71 9.69 -4.45 14.57
CA PHE A 71 10.53 -3.88 13.51
C PHE A 71 11.09 -2.52 13.93
N VAL A 72 10.24 -1.58 14.37
CA VAL A 72 10.69 -0.23 14.78
C VAL A 72 11.61 -0.32 15.99
N LYS A 73 11.31 -1.16 17.00
CA LYS A 73 12.20 -1.37 18.17
C LYS A 73 13.60 -1.82 17.76
N ARG A 74 13.69 -2.71 16.77
CA ARG A 74 14.95 -3.28 16.32
C ARG A 74 15.74 -2.32 15.44
N ASN A 75 15.06 -1.64 14.52
CA ASN A 75 15.72 -0.89 13.45
C ASN A 75 15.86 0.60 13.74
N ASP A 76 14.90 1.18 14.47
CA ASP A 76 14.85 2.60 14.77
C ASP A 76 14.17 2.90 16.12
N PRO A 77 14.74 2.43 17.26
CA PRO A 77 14.09 2.55 18.57
C PRO A 77 13.81 4.00 19.00
N GLY A 78 14.54 4.98 18.46
CA GLY A 78 14.30 6.41 18.69
C GLY A 78 12.99 6.94 18.10
N SER A 79 12.37 6.19 17.18
CA SER A 79 11.06 6.49 16.58
C SER A 79 9.88 6.08 17.46
N LEU A 80 10.11 5.33 18.55
CA LEU A 80 9.05 4.92 19.47
C LEU A 80 8.86 5.98 20.55
N ILE A 81 7.75 6.69 20.50
CA ILE A 81 7.31 7.53 21.62
C ILE A 81 6.18 6.82 22.36
N LEU A 82 6.36 6.66 23.67
CA LEU A 82 5.28 6.28 24.58
C LEU A 82 4.38 7.50 24.79
N VAL A 83 3.19 7.50 24.19
CA VAL A 83 2.21 8.56 24.46
C VAL A 83 1.49 8.22 25.75
N GLY A 84 1.96 8.76 26.87
CA GLY A 84 1.23 8.68 28.14
C GLY A 84 -0.04 9.52 28.08
N TYR A 85 -1.20 8.89 28.19
CA TYR A 85 -2.46 9.60 28.38
C TYR A 85 -2.74 9.75 29.90
N GLY A 86 -2.64 10.99 30.41
CA GLY A 86 -3.15 11.39 31.73
C GLY A 86 -2.17 11.32 32.91
N GLU A 87 -2.55 11.98 34.02
CA GLU A 87 -1.76 12.12 35.26
C GLU A 87 -1.39 10.79 35.94
N ASP A 88 -2.05 9.70 35.58
CA ASP A 88 -1.70 8.35 36.02
C ASP A 88 -0.72 7.72 35.03
N LYS A 89 0.58 7.84 35.35
CA LYS A 89 1.74 7.29 34.61
C LYS A 89 1.69 5.77 34.39
N LYS A 90 0.76 5.29 33.56
CA LYS A 90 0.90 4.01 32.88
C LYS A 90 1.67 4.27 31.59
N PRO A 91 2.66 3.43 31.23
CA PRO A 91 3.29 3.54 29.91
C PRO A 91 2.18 3.40 28.87
N GLY A 92 1.92 4.48 28.14
CA GLY A 92 0.85 4.50 27.15
C GLY A 92 1.21 3.70 25.92
N THR A 93 0.23 3.49 25.05
CA THR A 93 0.41 2.78 23.78
C THR A 93 1.50 3.48 22.96
N PRO A 94 2.48 2.74 22.41
CA PRO A 94 3.47 3.32 21.51
C PRO A 94 2.78 4.00 20.33
N SER A 95 3.12 5.27 20.07
CA SER A 95 2.74 5.97 18.85
C SER A 95 3.82 5.74 17.80
N PHE A 96 3.40 5.29 16.62
CA PHE A 96 4.27 5.04 15.47
C PHE A 96 4.37 6.21 14.49
N PHE A 97 3.65 7.32 14.75
CA PHE A 97 3.62 8.51 13.89
C PHE A 97 5.01 9.11 13.63
N ASN A 98 5.98 8.90 14.52
CA ASN A 98 7.33 9.46 14.35
C ASN A 98 8.26 8.62 13.46
N PHE A 99 7.92 7.38 13.11
CA PHE A 99 8.79 6.56 12.27
C PHE A 99 8.92 7.17 10.86
N GLN A 100 7.79 7.52 10.24
CA GLN A 100 7.74 8.20 8.95
C GLN A 100 8.41 9.58 9.00
N ASP A 101 8.09 10.39 10.01
CA ASP A 101 8.72 11.71 10.20
C ASP A 101 10.24 11.61 10.36
N ASN A 102 10.73 10.62 11.10
CA ASN A 102 12.17 10.40 11.27
C ASN A 102 12.83 9.98 9.96
N LEU A 103 12.16 9.20 9.11
CA LEU A 103 12.65 8.91 7.77
C LEU A 103 12.68 10.18 6.91
N HIS A 104 11.63 11.02 6.94
CA HIS A 104 11.61 12.30 6.22
C HIS A 104 12.80 13.18 6.61
N GLN A 105 13.12 13.25 7.91
CA GLN A 105 14.25 14.03 8.42
C GLN A 105 15.60 13.44 8.04
N LYS A 106 15.81 12.12 8.25
CA LYS A 106 17.06 11.42 7.93
C LYS A 106 17.41 11.53 6.45
N LEU A 107 16.40 11.44 5.58
CA LEU A 107 16.56 11.47 4.15
C LEU A 107 16.54 12.88 3.55
N GLN A 108 16.18 13.88 4.35
CA GLN A 108 16.05 15.29 3.94
C GLN A 108 15.08 15.43 2.76
N LEU A 109 13.95 14.74 2.82
CA LEU A 109 12.96 14.75 1.74
C LEU A 109 12.35 16.14 1.58
N SER A 110 12.15 16.52 0.33
CA SER A 110 11.32 17.67 -0.07
C SER A 110 9.85 17.42 0.28
N GLU A 111 9.03 18.48 0.32
CA GLU A 111 7.60 18.39 0.63
C GLU A 111 6.88 17.38 -0.28
N ALA A 112 7.12 17.43 -1.59
CA ALA A 112 6.51 16.51 -2.55
C ALA A 112 6.92 15.04 -2.34
N GLU A 113 8.15 14.78 -1.90
CA GLU A 113 8.62 13.42 -1.60
C GLU A 113 8.04 12.90 -0.28
N ARG A 114 7.80 13.79 0.69
CA ARG A 114 7.15 13.44 1.96
C ARG A 114 5.69 13.04 1.77
N GLU A 115 4.99 13.68 0.83
CA GLU A 115 3.62 13.29 0.45
C GLU A 115 3.53 11.89 -0.18
N ILE A 116 4.65 11.35 -0.69
CA ILE A 116 4.70 10.04 -1.32
C ILE A 116 5.18 8.95 -0.33
N LEU A 117 6.11 9.28 0.56
CA LEU A 117 6.58 8.34 1.59
C LEU A 117 5.56 8.25 2.73
N ASP A 118 4.72 7.22 2.70
CA ASP A 118 3.60 7.06 3.63
C ASP A 118 3.53 5.69 4.33
N LEU A 119 2.78 5.62 5.42
CA LEU A 119 2.43 4.36 6.09
C LEU A 119 0.97 4.04 5.81
N GLU A 120 0.73 2.93 5.11
CA GLU A 120 -0.61 2.50 4.75
C GLU A 120 -0.93 1.15 5.38
N ALA A 121 -2.21 0.98 5.74
CA ALA A 121 -2.76 -0.29 6.18
C ALA A 121 -3.34 -1.02 4.97
N ILE A 122 -2.99 -2.29 4.82
CA ILE A 122 -3.47 -3.16 3.76
C ILE A 122 -4.03 -4.45 4.35
N VAL A 123 -5.05 -5.04 3.71
CA VAL A 123 -5.41 -6.44 3.94
C VAL A 123 -4.32 -7.34 3.36
N ASP A 124 -3.66 -8.09 4.24
CA ASP A 124 -2.68 -9.12 3.92
C ASP A 124 -3.37 -10.49 3.90
N VAL A 125 -3.71 -10.93 2.70
CA VAL A 125 -4.36 -12.23 2.48
C VAL A 125 -3.43 -13.42 2.68
N ASP A 126 -2.10 -13.24 2.64
CA ASP A 126 -1.15 -14.28 3.05
C ASP A 126 -1.27 -14.59 4.55
N ARG A 127 -1.92 -13.70 5.31
CA ARG A 127 -2.22 -13.81 6.73
C ARG A 127 -3.71 -13.89 7.00
N ASP A 128 -4.43 -14.70 6.22
CA ASP A 128 -5.88 -14.92 6.39
C ASP A 128 -6.72 -13.63 6.31
N GLY A 129 -6.20 -12.58 5.66
CA GLY A 129 -6.86 -11.29 5.52
C GLY A 129 -6.66 -10.34 6.71
N GLU A 130 -5.67 -10.58 7.56
CA GLU A 130 -5.27 -9.65 8.61
C GLU A 130 -4.73 -8.33 8.04
N VAL A 131 -4.92 -7.24 8.79
CA VAL A 131 -4.35 -5.95 8.43
C VAL A 131 -2.85 -5.94 8.70
N SER A 132 -2.07 -5.57 7.70
CA SER A 132 -0.63 -5.31 7.81
C SER A 132 -0.30 -3.88 7.41
N TRP A 133 0.75 -3.33 8.02
CA TRP A 133 1.31 -2.06 7.63
C TRP A 133 2.30 -2.24 6.48
N ILE A 134 2.28 -1.30 5.54
CA ILE A 134 3.32 -1.13 4.52
C ILE A 134 3.91 0.27 4.60
N LEU A 135 5.23 0.39 4.39
CA LEU A 135 5.87 1.67 4.10
C LEU A 135 5.86 1.89 2.59
N VAL A 136 5.03 2.81 2.14
CA VAL A 136 4.79 3.17 0.74
C VAL A 136 5.85 4.15 0.26
N VAL A 137 6.36 3.93 -0.95
CA VAL A 137 7.28 4.83 -1.68
C VAL A 137 6.72 5.26 -3.04
N GLY A 138 5.47 4.93 -3.32
CA GLY A 138 4.77 5.35 -4.51
C GLY A 138 3.56 4.52 -4.84
N ASN A 139 2.90 4.90 -5.92
CA ASN A 139 1.84 4.12 -6.56
C ASN A 139 2.00 4.10 -8.08
N ASN A 140 1.15 3.33 -8.74
CA ASN A 140 1.12 3.19 -10.19
C ASN A 140 0.60 4.44 -10.96
N SER A 141 0.53 5.62 -10.32
CA SER A 141 0.29 6.90 -10.99
C SER A 141 1.61 7.50 -11.48
N ARG A 142 1.62 7.97 -12.73
CA ARG A 142 2.83 8.40 -13.49
C ARG A 142 3.79 9.38 -12.79
N ASN A 143 3.33 10.13 -11.78
CA ASN A 143 4.13 11.13 -11.07
C ASN A 143 4.08 10.95 -9.54
N HIS A 144 3.65 9.80 -9.04
CA HIS A 144 3.46 9.57 -7.61
C HIS A 144 4.34 8.41 -7.14
N MET A 145 5.64 8.53 -7.40
CA MET A 145 6.64 7.55 -6.99
C MET A 145 7.96 8.26 -6.70
N LEU A 146 8.64 7.86 -5.63
CA LEU A 146 10.00 8.27 -5.38
C LEU A 146 10.93 7.77 -6.50
N SER A 147 12.05 8.47 -6.72
CA SER A 147 13.08 7.99 -7.64
C SER A 147 13.69 6.69 -7.13
N ASP A 148 14.23 5.85 -8.02
CA ASP A 148 14.91 4.61 -7.61
C ASP A 148 16.06 4.87 -6.62
N GLU A 149 16.78 5.99 -6.77
CA GLU A 149 17.80 6.42 -5.82
C GLU A 149 17.22 6.67 -4.42
N LEU A 150 16.07 7.35 -4.34
CA LEU A 150 15.41 7.59 -3.06
C LEU A 150 14.81 6.33 -2.46
N ILE A 151 14.24 5.44 -3.28
CA ILE A 151 13.75 4.13 -2.83
C ILE A 151 14.90 3.34 -2.19
N GLN A 152 16.08 3.31 -2.83
CA GLN A 152 17.26 2.64 -2.29
C GLN A 152 17.71 3.28 -0.96
N ARG A 153 17.70 4.61 -0.86
CA ARG A 153 18.03 5.31 0.38
C ARG A 153 17.01 5.04 1.50
N VAL A 154 15.73 4.91 1.19
CA VAL A 154 14.69 4.48 2.16
C VAL A 154 14.96 3.06 2.63
N LYS A 155 15.26 2.13 1.71
CA LYS A 155 15.63 0.74 2.00
C LYS A 155 16.76 0.67 3.01
N GLU A 156 17.83 1.42 2.77
CA GLU A 156 19.01 1.49 3.64
C GLU A 156 18.72 2.14 5.00
N ALA A 157 17.99 3.28 5.00
CA ALA A 157 17.69 4.01 6.23
C ALA A 157 16.76 3.23 7.17
N ALA A 158 15.79 2.51 6.62
CA ALA A 158 14.86 1.67 7.36
C ALA A 158 15.40 0.25 7.63
N LYS A 159 16.52 -0.12 6.99
CA LYS A 159 17.16 -1.45 7.08
C LYS A 159 16.27 -2.59 6.57
N PHE A 160 15.58 -2.36 5.45
CA PHE A 160 14.87 -3.43 4.75
C PHE A 160 15.84 -4.34 4.00
N GLU A 161 15.68 -5.65 4.13
CA GLU A 161 16.50 -6.65 3.43
C GLU A 161 15.96 -6.91 2.01
N GLU A 162 14.64 -6.94 1.87
CA GLU A 162 13.92 -7.28 0.64
C GLU A 162 13.69 -6.06 -0.27
N GLU A 163 13.41 -6.32 -1.54
CA GLU A 163 12.94 -5.29 -2.48
C GLU A 163 11.48 -4.89 -2.17
N PRO A 164 11.07 -3.64 -2.46
CA PRO A 164 9.68 -3.27 -2.30
C PRO A 164 8.82 -4.05 -3.29
N GLN A 165 7.59 -4.30 -2.92
CA GLN A 165 6.62 -5.04 -3.73
C GLN A 165 5.36 -4.20 -3.93
N TRP A 166 4.62 -4.51 -4.99
CA TRP A 166 3.33 -3.91 -5.26
C TRP A 166 2.23 -4.62 -4.47
N TRP A 167 1.42 -3.82 -3.79
CA TRP A 167 0.27 -4.24 -3.01
C TRP A 167 -0.99 -3.62 -3.61
N LEU A 168 -2.04 -4.42 -3.74
CA LEU A 168 -3.32 -3.91 -4.21
C LEU A 168 -4.00 -3.09 -3.10
N ASP A 169 -4.49 -1.90 -3.43
CA ASP A 169 -5.27 -1.09 -2.51
C ASP A 169 -6.68 -1.70 -2.32
N GLU A 170 -7.00 -2.12 -1.10
CA GLU A 170 -8.28 -2.73 -0.74
C GLU A 170 -9.49 -1.81 -0.92
N THR A 171 -9.28 -0.50 -0.96
CA THR A 171 -10.32 0.51 -1.13
C THR A 171 -10.48 0.92 -2.61
N SER A 172 -9.46 0.65 -3.42
CA SER A 172 -9.33 1.10 -4.82
C SER A 172 -8.99 -0.05 -5.78
N TRP A 173 -9.48 -1.25 -5.47
CA TRP A 173 -9.26 -2.49 -6.24
C TRP A 173 -10.18 -2.65 -7.47
N TYR A 174 -11.19 -1.77 -7.63
CA TYR A 174 -12.21 -1.92 -8.66
C TYR A 174 -11.77 -1.38 -10.04
N TRP A 175 -12.01 -2.19 -11.07
CA TRP A 175 -11.84 -1.82 -12.47
C TRP A 175 -13.08 -1.09 -12.94
N GLN A 176 -13.01 0.22 -13.16
CA GLN A 176 -14.13 0.97 -13.70
C GLN A 176 -13.80 1.56 -15.06
N PRO A 177 -14.55 1.21 -16.10
CA PRO A 177 -15.89 1.71 -16.30
C PRO A 177 -16.17 3.19 -16.04
N GLY A 178 -15.39 4.17 -16.51
CA GLY A 178 -15.81 5.59 -16.38
C GLY A 178 -17.25 5.80 -16.93
N PRO A 179 -18.16 6.50 -16.22
CA PRO A 179 -18.09 7.95 -16.01
C PRO A 179 -18.28 8.41 -14.55
N ARG A 180 -17.69 9.58 -14.22
CA ARG A 180 -17.69 10.34 -12.95
C ARG A 180 -18.53 9.78 -11.78
N HIS A 181 -17.83 9.28 -10.76
CA HIS A 181 -18.29 8.98 -9.40
C HIS A 181 -19.27 7.80 -9.22
N PRO A 182 -18.76 6.60 -8.90
CA PRO A 182 -19.48 5.70 -8.01
C PRO A 182 -19.12 6.15 -6.59
N GLY A 183 -19.94 7.05 -6.05
CA GLY A 183 -19.76 7.50 -4.68
C GLY A 183 -19.78 6.30 -3.74
N ARG A 184 -18.77 6.23 -2.85
CA ARG A 184 -18.71 5.46 -1.60
C ARG A 184 -20.08 5.26 -0.90
N ALA A 185 -20.99 6.23 -1.05
CA ALA A 185 -22.34 6.25 -0.50
C ALA A 185 -23.32 5.24 -1.09
N GLN A 186 -23.16 4.80 -2.34
CA GLN A 186 -24.03 3.79 -2.95
C GLN A 186 -23.66 2.39 -2.45
N PHE A 187 -22.36 2.15 -2.30
CA PHE A 187 -21.77 0.91 -1.82
C PHE A 187 -21.99 0.68 -0.31
N ALA A 188 -21.89 1.74 0.51
CA ALA A 188 -22.17 1.65 1.95
C ALA A 188 -23.65 1.36 2.28
N ARG A 189 -24.58 1.66 1.36
CA ARG A 189 -26.01 1.36 1.53
C ARG A 189 -26.32 -0.12 1.32
N GLU A 190 -25.67 -0.77 0.37
CA GLU A 190 -25.89 -2.20 0.08
C GLU A 190 -25.40 -3.08 1.24
N VAL A 191 -24.28 -2.72 1.88
CA VAL A 191 -23.75 -3.41 3.08
C VAL A 191 -24.65 -3.27 4.31
N GLN A 192 -25.48 -2.21 4.40
CA GLN A 192 -26.44 -2.05 5.51
C GLN A 192 -27.79 -2.75 5.26
N THR A 193 -28.04 -3.22 4.03
CA THR A 193 -29.30 -3.88 3.64
C THR A 193 -29.17 -5.38 3.40
N GLY A 194 -27.97 -5.94 3.55
CA GLY A 194 -27.68 -7.37 3.55
C GLY A 194 -27.67 -7.94 4.96
#